data_AF-A0A2S5KDS6-F1
#
_entry.id   AF-A0A2S5KDS6-F1
#
_cell.length_a   1.000
_cell.length_b   1.000
_cell.length_c   1.000
_cell.angle_alpha   90.00
_cell.angle_beta   90.00
_cell.angle_gamma   90.00
#
_symmetry.space_group_name_H-M   'P 1'
#
loop_
_entity.id
_entity.type
_entity.pdbx_description
1 polymer ?
#
loop_
_entity_poly.entity_id
_entity_poly.type
_entity_poly.pdbx_seq_one_letter_code
_entity_poly.pdbx_strand_id
1 'polypeptide(L)'
;MQFDKLYAIQILKLFKDSEQDHLTVLDINESGINIKTSKFYHHLNHLNLDGLVELCNGDEGIGYFPAPIDDGSMGKWNILDLRMTPRGYQYLESL
;
A
#
# COMPACT_ATOMS: atom_id res chain seq x y z
N MET A 1 1.34 -5.48 15.56
CA MET A 1 2.67 -5.58 14.93
C MET A 1 3.36 -4.23 15.08
N GLN A 2 4.68 -4.18 15.18
CA GLN A 2 5.41 -2.90 15.18
C GLN A 2 5.66 -2.43 13.74
N PHE A 3 5.76 -1.12 13.56
CA PHE A 3 6.10 -0.51 12.28
C PHE A 3 7.57 -0.79 11.91
N ASP A 4 7.78 -1.37 10.74
CA ASP A 4 9.07 -1.69 10.13
C ASP A 4 9.37 -0.66 9.04
N LYS A 5 10.27 0.28 9.38
CA LYS A 5 10.65 1.39 8.51
C LYS A 5 11.28 0.91 7.19
N LEU A 6 12.07 -0.16 7.21
CA LEU A 6 12.72 -0.67 6.00
C LEU A 6 11.71 -1.26 5.04
N TYR A 7 10.72 -1.99 5.56
CA TYR A 7 9.62 -2.52 4.75
C TYR A 7 8.74 -1.40 4.17
N ALA A 8 8.46 -0.35 4.95
CA ALA A 8 7.74 0.82 4.46
C ALA A 8 8.50 1.54 3.33
N ILE A 9 9.83 1.70 3.46
CA ILE A 9 10.67 2.28 2.40
C ILE A 9 10.66 1.43 1.14
N GLN A 10 10.69 0.10 1.27
CA GLN A 10 10.59 -0.79 0.11
C GLN A 10 9.29 -0.55 -0.67
N ILE A 11 8.15 -0.42 0.01
CA ILE A 11 6.87 -0.10 -0.63
C ILE A 11 6.93 1.27 -1.33
N LEU A 12 7.42 2.31 -0.66
CA LEU A 12 7.51 3.66 -1.23
C LEU A 12 8.42 3.72 -2.47
N LYS A 13 9.52 2.96 -2.47
CA LYS A 13 10.44 2.89 -3.62
C LYS A 13 9.79 2.32 -4.87
N LEU A 14 8.82 1.39 -4.74
CA LEU A 14 8.09 0.88 -5.89
C LEU A 14 7.37 2.01 -6.65
N PHE A 15 6.75 2.94 -5.94
CA PHE A 15 6.12 4.12 -6.57
C PHE A 15 7.15 5.05 -7.22
N LYS A 16 8.33 5.22 -6.60
CA LYS A 16 9.40 6.06 -7.15
C LYS A 16 10.04 5.48 -8.42
N ASP A 17 10.19 4.16 -8.45
CA ASP A 17 10.85 3.43 -9.54
C ASP A 17 9.87 3.07 -10.68
N SER A 18 8.56 3.25 -10.46
CA SER A 18 7.52 3.06 -11.47
C SER A 18 7.54 4.21 -12.49
N GLU A 19 7.33 3.87 -13.76
CA GLU A 19 7.07 4.87 -14.82
C GLU A 19 5.65 5.45 -14.73
N GLN A 20 4.77 4.83 -13.93
CA GLN A 20 3.40 5.27 -13.69
C GLN A 20 3.32 6.05 -12.37
N ASP A 21 2.54 7.14 -12.37
CA ASP A 21 2.29 7.95 -11.17
C ASP A 21 1.48 7.23 -10.08
N HIS A 22 0.93 6.06 -10.41
CA HIS A 22 0.12 5.23 -9.54
C HIS A 22 0.49 3.75 -9.72
N LEU A 23 0.16 2.93 -8.72
CA LEU A 23 0.32 1.49 -8.70
C LEU A 23 -0.90 0.88 -8.05
N THR A 24 -1.37 -0.23 -8.62
CA THR A 24 -2.33 -1.07 -7.94
C THR A 24 -1.63 -1.98 -6.93
N VAL A 25 -2.37 -2.48 -5.94
CA VAL A 25 -1.86 -3.54 -5.05
C VAL A 25 -1.44 -4.81 -5.82
N LEU A 26 -1.95 -5.04 -7.03
CA LEU A 26 -1.50 -6.16 -7.86
C LEU A 26 -0.10 -5.91 -8.41
N ASP A 27 0.18 -4.70 -8.90
CA ASP A 27 1.52 -4.32 -9.37
C ASP A 27 2.56 -4.45 -8.23
N ILE A 28 2.18 -4.03 -7.02
CA ILE A 28 2.99 -4.22 -5.81
C ILE A 28 3.22 -5.71 -5.50
N ASN A 29 2.21 -6.55 -5.73
CA ASN A 29 2.35 -8.00 -5.55
C ASN A 29 3.29 -8.62 -6.59
N GLU A 30 3.23 -8.15 -7.83
CA GLU A 30 4.11 -8.59 -8.92
C GLU A 30 5.58 -8.18 -8.70
N SER A 31 5.83 -7.10 -7.94
CA SER A 31 7.18 -6.71 -7.51
C SER A 31 7.78 -7.63 -6.43
N GLY A 32 7.05 -8.64 -5.96
CA GLY A 32 7.49 -9.61 -4.95
C GLY A 32 7.05 -9.28 -3.52
N ILE A 33 6.30 -8.21 -3.28
CA ILE A 33 5.74 -7.90 -1.96
C ILE A 33 4.42 -8.66 -1.77
N ASN A 34 4.36 -9.61 -0.84
CA ASN A 34 3.13 -10.38 -0.60
C ASN A 34 2.02 -9.52 0.07
N ILE A 35 1.04 -9.11 -0.73
CA ILE A 35 -0.09 -8.26 -0.31
C ILE A 35 -1.15 -8.96 0.53
N LYS A 36 -1.08 -10.29 0.64
CA LYS A 36 -2.03 -11.10 1.44
C LYS A 36 -1.62 -11.20 2.91
N THR A 37 -0.58 -10.50 3.31
CA THR A 37 -0.06 -10.53 4.68
C THR A 37 -0.63 -9.39 5.51
N SER A 38 -0.87 -9.67 6.80
CA SER A 38 -1.15 -8.62 7.78
C SER A 38 0.01 -7.62 7.90
N LYS A 39 1.23 -8.06 7.53
CA LYS A 39 2.40 -7.19 7.44
C LYS A 39 2.18 -6.08 6.42
N PHE A 40 1.81 -6.44 5.19
CA PHE A 40 1.54 -5.49 4.12
C PHE A 40 0.44 -4.50 4.52
N TYR A 41 -0.73 -5.00 4.95
CA TYR A 41 -1.86 -4.18 5.35
C TYR A 41 -1.49 -3.15 6.42
N HIS A 42 -0.81 -3.58 7.48
CA HIS A 42 -0.42 -2.70 8.59
C HIS A 42 0.47 -1.53 8.11
N HIS A 43 1.47 -1.81 7.27
CA HIS A 43 2.38 -0.76 6.80
C HIS A 43 1.71 0.16 5.79
N LEU A 44 0.91 -0.39 4.87
CA LEU A 44 0.19 0.41 3.90
C LEU A 44 -0.80 1.37 4.60
N ASN A 45 -1.49 0.91 5.64
CA ASN A 45 -2.36 1.76 6.45
C ASN A 45 -1.57 2.86 7.19
N HIS A 46 -0.39 2.54 7.74
CA HIS A 46 0.47 3.57 8.35
C HIS A 46 0.95 4.62 7.33
N LEU A 47 1.40 4.17 6.15
CA LEU A 47 1.80 5.08 5.06
C LEU A 47 0.65 6.00 4.65
N ASN A 48 -0.60 5.51 4.65
CA ASN A 48 -1.77 6.31 4.35
C ASN A 48 -2.14 7.29 5.45
N LEU A 49 -2.14 6.86 6.71
CA LEU A 49 -2.40 7.73 7.86
C LEU A 49 -1.36 8.85 7.99
N ASP A 50 -0.10 8.57 7.64
CA ASP A 50 0.97 9.57 7.61
C ASP A 50 0.90 10.48 6.38
N GLY A 51 -0.04 10.24 5.46
CA GLY A 51 -0.24 11.00 4.24
C GLY A 51 0.89 10.83 3.21
N LEU A 52 1.57 9.68 3.22
CA LEU A 52 2.66 9.36 2.28
C LEU A 52 2.14 8.66 1.02
N VAL A 53 1.06 7.89 1.16
CA VAL A 53 0.37 7.18 0.07
C VAL A 53 -1.13 7.42 0.19
N GLU A 54 -1.83 7.53 -0.92
CA GLU A 54 -3.29 7.70 -0.93
C GLU A 54 -3.94 6.91 -2.06
N LEU A 55 -5.25 6.72 -1.97
CA LEU A 55 -6.03 6.15 -3.06
C LEU A 55 -6.20 7.19 -4.18
N CYS A 56 -6.06 6.77 -5.42
CA CYS A 56 -6.22 7.65 -6.58
C CYS A 56 -7.64 8.20 -6.73
N ASN A 57 -8.64 7.49 -6.20
CA ASN A 57 -10.03 7.94 -6.21
C ASN A 57 -10.34 9.01 -5.13
N GLY A 58 -9.37 9.33 -4.26
CA GLY A 58 -9.52 10.32 -3.20
C GLY A 58 -10.31 9.85 -1.98
N ASP A 59 -10.69 8.58 -1.91
CA ASP A 59 -11.36 8.02 -0.74
C ASP A 59 -10.40 7.94 0.47
N GLU A 60 -10.94 8.14 1.67
CA GLU A 60 -10.18 8.03 2.91
C GLU A 60 -10.05 6.57 3.37
N GLY A 61 -8.83 6.19 3.76
CA GLY A 61 -8.54 4.91 4.38
C GLY A 61 -8.29 3.77 3.38
N ILE A 62 -7.38 2.87 3.75
CA ILE A 62 -7.04 1.70 2.96
C ILE A 62 -7.67 0.45 3.61
N GLY A 63 -8.80 0.01 3.08
CA GLY A 63 -9.57 -1.13 3.61
C GLY A 63 -9.21 -2.46 2.95
N TYR A 64 -8.77 -3.44 3.76
CA TYR A 64 -8.86 -4.85 3.41
C TYR A 64 -10.25 -5.33 3.82
N PHE A 65 -11.08 -5.76 2.87
CA PHE A 65 -12.36 -6.39 3.19
C PHE A 65 -12.11 -7.87 3.46
N PRO A 66 -12.19 -8.34 4.72
CA PRO A 66 -12.12 -9.76 4.99
C PRO A 66 -13.28 -10.44 4.26
N ALA A 67 -13.01 -11.60 3.68
CA ALA A 67 -14.05 -12.43 3.13
C ALA A 67 -15.09 -12.76 4.22
N PRO A 68 -16.38 -12.91 3.85
CA PRO A 68 -17.35 -13.54 4.72
C PRO A 68 -16.79 -14.90 5.19
N ILE A 69 -16.84 -15.15 6.50
CA ILE A 69 -16.23 -16.32 7.15
C ILE A 69 -16.77 -17.66 6.58
N ASP A 70 -17.94 -17.63 5.94
CA ASP A 70 -18.71 -18.83 5.54
C ASP A 70 -18.55 -19.26 4.07
N ASP A 71 -17.86 -18.52 3.19
CA ASP A 71 -17.83 -18.87 1.75
C ASP A 71 -16.48 -19.39 1.22
N GLY A 72 -15.46 -19.46 2.08
CA GLY A 72 -14.12 -19.89 1.69
C GLY A 72 -13.42 -18.94 0.70
N SER A 73 -13.96 -17.74 0.47
CA SER A 73 -13.29 -16.73 -0.34
C SER A 73 -12.09 -16.18 0.44
N MET A 74 -10.99 -15.88 -0.27
CA MET A 74 -9.91 -15.09 0.31
C MET A 74 -10.37 -13.64 0.29
N GLY A 75 -10.29 -12.93 1.42
CA GLY A 75 -10.63 -11.51 1.45
C GLY A 75 -9.91 -10.78 0.33
N LYS A 76 -10.68 -10.03 -0.46
CA LYS A 76 -10.19 -9.39 -1.67
C LYS A 76 -9.92 -7.94 -1.35
N TRP A 77 -8.73 -7.46 -1.72
CA TRP A 77 -8.60 -6.06 -2.03
C TRP A 77 -9.56 -5.79 -3.19
N ASN A 78 -10.52 -4.86 -3.02
CA ASN A 78 -10.97 -4.11 -4.19
C ASN A 78 -9.69 -3.51 -4.74
N ILE A 79 -9.33 -3.78 -6.00
CA ILE A 79 -8.03 -3.41 -6.58
C ILE A 79 -7.76 -1.95 -6.22
N LEU A 80 -6.88 -1.74 -5.24
CA LEU A 80 -6.63 -0.41 -4.69
C LEU A 80 -5.62 0.23 -5.61
N ASP A 81 -6.07 1.27 -6.29
CA ASP A 81 -5.21 2.11 -7.09
C ASP A 81 -4.62 3.20 -6.20
N LEU A 82 -3.30 3.15 -6.01
CA LEU A 82 -2.58 3.93 -5.01
C LEU A 82 -1.60 4.86 -5.71
N ARG A 83 -1.38 6.04 -5.14
CA ARG A 83 -0.30 6.93 -5.57
C ARG A 83 0.50 7.43 -4.37
N MET A 84 1.77 7.74 -4.62
CA MET A 84 2.59 8.41 -3.63
C MET A 84 2.29 9.91 -3.63
N THR A 85 2.09 10.49 -2.45
CA THR A 85 1.81 11.92 -2.32
C THR A 85 3.10 12.73 -2.45
N PRO A 86 3.05 14.05 -2.69
CA PRO A 86 4.24 14.91 -2.64
C PRO A 86 5.02 14.78 -1.32
N ARG A 87 4.31 14.56 -0.21
CA ARG A 87 4.93 14.31 1.10
C ARG A 87 5.65 12.97 1.13
N GLY A 88 5.11 11.93 0.48
CA GLY A 88 5.78 10.64 0.29
C GLY A 88 7.11 10.76 -0.46
N TYR A 89 7.13 11.53 -1.56
CA TYR A 89 8.38 11.82 -2.29
C TYR A 89 9.40 12.55 -1.40
N GLN A 90 8.99 13.62 -0.72
CA GLN A 90 9.86 14.36 0.21
C GLN A 90 10.39 13.49 1.34
N TYR A 91 9.54 12.61 1.90
CA TYR A 91 9.95 11.66 2.92
C TYR A 91 11.07 10.76 2.42
N LEU A 92 10.93 10.18 1.22
CA LEU A 92 11.97 9.33 0.62
C LEU A 92 13.28 10.08 0.36
N GLU A 93 13.21 11.33 -0.07
CA GLU A 93 14.40 12.16 -0.34
C GLU A 93 15.13 12.62 0.92
N SER A 94 14.44 12.64 2.06
CA SER A 94 14.99 13.03 3.36
C SER A 94 15.71 11.91 4.13
N LEU A 95 15.71 10.68 3.58
CA LEU A 95 16.35 9.49 4.15
C LEU A 95 17.82 9.38 3.78
#